data_AF-A0A7S2XEL9-F1
#
_entry.id   AF-A0A7S2XEL9-F1
#
_cell.length_a   1.000
_cell.length_b   1.000
_cell.length_c   1.000
_cell.angle_alpha   90.00
_cell.angle_beta   90.00
_cell.angle_gamma   90.00
#
_symmetry.space_group_name_H-M   'P 1'
#
loop_
_entity.id
_entity.type
_entity.pdbx_description
1 polymer ?
#
loop_
_entity_poly.entity_id
_entity_poly.type
_entity_poly.pdbx_seq_one_letter_code
_entity_poly.pdbx_strand_id
1 'polypeptide(L)'
;YDAKAARTLQLRKGDKGYGTAKEGSKSAQRAKKAKVWVKEQIGILISVIKKVGTKNAKGRVQVNFGLLFTTYQDISDTLVGMLRRAKKYAVLEFEGDMLFQGVSDKVVITLLPKADTWKFIPKSWKGI
;
A
#
# COMPACT_ATOMS: atom_id res chain seq x y z
N TYR A 1 -40.82 24.70 0.49
CA TYR A 1 -39.77 23.70 0.78
C TYR A 1 -38.66 24.41 1.54
N ASP A 2 -38.43 23.99 2.78
CA ASP A 2 -37.69 24.72 3.81
C ASP A 2 -36.20 24.31 3.81
N ALA A 3 -35.29 25.24 3.51
CA ALA A 3 -33.84 25.01 3.38
C ALA A 3 -33.13 24.78 4.73
N LYS A 4 -33.87 24.70 5.84
CA LYS A 4 -33.31 24.61 7.21
C LYS A 4 -33.04 23.20 7.73
N ALA A 5 -33.46 22.14 7.06
CA ALA A 5 -33.33 20.77 7.57
C ALA A 5 -31.96 20.11 7.37
N ALA A 6 -31.09 20.64 6.50
CA ALA A 6 -29.83 19.98 6.13
C ALA A 6 -28.61 20.41 6.97
N ARG A 7 -28.74 21.42 7.85
CA ARG A 7 -27.61 22.05 8.57
C ARG A 7 -27.30 21.48 9.95
N THR A 8 -28.05 20.48 10.42
CA THR A 8 -28.01 20.04 11.84
C THR A 8 -27.11 18.83 12.11
N LEU A 9 -26.38 18.30 11.11
CA LEU A 9 -25.64 17.03 11.24
C LEU A 9 -24.16 17.10 10.86
N GLN A 10 -23.59 18.30 10.69
CA GLN A 10 -22.14 18.44 10.57
C GLN A 10 -21.53 18.63 11.96
N LEU A 11 -20.90 17.56 12.47
CA LEU A 11 -19.98 17.65 13.61
C LEU A 11 -18.94 18.75 13.31
N ARG A 12 -18.67 19.60 14.28
CA ARG A 12 -17.72 20.72 14.18
C ARG A 12 -16.33 20.29 14.61
N LYS A 13 -15.31 21.04 14.17
CA LYS A 13 -13.91 20.82 14.57
C LYS A 13 -13.81 20.95 16.10
N GLY A 14 -13.68 19.82 16.79
CA GLY A 14 -13.67 19.73 18.26
C GLY A 14 -14.64 18.69 18.84
N ASP A 15 -15.65 18.25 18.08
CA ASP A 15 -16.64 17.29 18.57
C ASP A 15 -16.06 15.86 18.62
N LYS A 16 -16.48 15.06 19.63
CA LYS A 16 -16.18 13.62 19.69
C LYS A 16 -16.70 12.92 18.42
N GLY A 17 -15.79 12.44 17.59
CA GLY A 17 -16.11 11.80 16.30
C GLY A 17 -15.95 12.71 15.08
N TYR A 18 -15.54 13.97 15.25
CA TYR A 18 -15.13 14.83 14.13
C TYR A 18 -13.95 14.19 13.38
N GLY A 19 -14.07 14.06 12.05
CA GLY A 19 -13.08 13.37 11.21
C GLY A 19 -13.15 11.83 11.25
N THR A 20 -14.04 11.24 12.04
CA THR A 20 -14.23 9.78 12.14
C THR A 20 -15.59 9.39 11.58
N ALA A 21 -15.63 8.42 10.65
CA ALA A 21 -16.89 7.92 10.14
C ALA A 21 -17.70 7.26 11.27
N LYS A 22 -19.00 7.59 11.37
CA LYS A 22 -19.90 6.98 12.36
C LYS A 22 -19.81 5.45 12.27
N GLU A 23 -19.67 4.81 13.43
CA GLU A 23 -19.56 3.35 13.53
C GLU A 23 -20.79 2.68 12.89
N GLY A 24 -20.57 1.63 12.09
CA GLY A 24 -21.62 0.97 11.30
C GLY A 24 -21.98 1.63 9.96
N SER A 25 -21.45 2.83 9.64
CA SER A 25 -21.72 3.49 8.36
C SER A 25 -21.05 2.82 7.14
N LYS A 26 -21.58 3.06 5.94
CA LYS A 26 -20.96 2.63 4.66
C LYS A 26 -19.50 3.13 4.53
N SER A 27 -19.18 4.30 5.07
CA SER A 27 -17.80 4.83 5.07
C SER A 27 -16.87 4.06 6.00
N ALA A 28 -17.33 3.64 7.18
CA ALA A 28 -16.56 2.78 8.08
C ALA A 28 -16.29 1.40 7.45
N GLN A 29 -17.28 0.82 6.75
CA GLN A 29 -17.11 -0.43 6.02
C GLN A 29 -16.10 -0.30 4.86
N ARG A 30 -16.17 0.80 4.09
CA ARG A 30 -15.17 1.09 3.04
C ARG A 30 -13.77 1.22 3.62
N ALA A 31 -13.59 1.91 4.74
CA ALA A 31 -12.29 2.03 5.40
C ALA A 31 -11.74 0.67 5.85
N LYS A 32 -12.58 -0.22 6.39
CA LYS A 32 -12.18 -1.60 6.73
C LYS A 32 -11.76 -2.39 5.49
N LYS A 33 -12.56 -2.36 4.42
CA LYS A 33 -12.23 -3.03 3.14
C LYS A 33 -10.94 -2.51 2.53
N ALA A 34 -10.73 -1.19 2.50
CA ALA A 34 -9.52 -0.58 1.99
C ALA A 34 -8.28 -1.01 2.79
N LYS A 35 -8.37 -1.09 4.13
CA LYS A 35 -7.27 -1.60 4.97
C LYS A 35 -6.92 -3.05 4.65
N VAL A 36 -7.91 -3.90 4.40
CA VAL A 36 -7.68 -5.29 3.98
C VAL A 36 -7.00 -5.30 2.63
N TRP A 37 -7.59 -4.65 1.62
CA TRP A 37 -7.07 -4.57 0.26
C TRP A 37 -5.61 -4.11 0.20
N VAL A 38 -5.25 -3.06 0.95
CA VAL A 38 -3.87 -2.57 1.06
C VAL A 38 -2.90 -3.66 1.54
N LYS A 39 -3.31 -4.49 2.51
CA LYS A 39 -2.45 -5.59 2.97
C LYS A 39 -2.27 -6.66 1.89
N GLU A 40 -3.31 -6.90 1.09
CA GLU A 40 -3.26 -7.84 -0.03
C GLU A 40 -2.27 -7.35 -1.09
N GLN A 41 -2.37 -6.06 -1.46
CA GLN A 41 -1.47 -5.44 -2.43
C GLN A 41 -0.01 -5.45 -1.98
N ILE A 42 0.27 -5.26 -0.69
CA ILE A 42 1.63 -5.40 -0.15
C ILE A 42 2.14 -6.84 -0.33
N GLY A 43 1.29 -7.85 -0.13
CA GLY A 43 1.68 -9.25 -0.34
C GLY A 43 2.03 -9.53 -1.81
N ILE A 44 1.21 -9.02 -2.74
CA ILE A 44 1.49 -9.10 -4.19
C ILE A 44 2.81 -8.40 -4.51
N LEU A 45 3.03 -7.19 -3.99
CA LEU A 45 4.25 -6.42 -4.20
C LEU A 45 5.50 -7.19 -3.74
N ILE A 46 5.47 -7.79 -2.55
CA ILE A 46 6.57 -8.63 -2.05
C ILE A 46 6.82 -9.80 -3.00
N SER A 47 5.76 -10.48 -3.48
CA SER A 47 5.87 -11.61 -4.41
C SER A 47 6.51 -11.19 -5.74
N VAL A 48 6.07 -10.06 -6.31
CA VAL A 48 6.65 -9.50 -7.54
C VAL A 48 8.13 -9.19 -7.35
N ILE A 49 8.50 -8.48 -6.28
CA ILE A 49 9.90 -8.17 -5.99
C ILE A 49 10.74 -9.44 -5.82
N LYS A 50 10.21 -10.48 -5.15
CA LYS A 50 10.88 -11.79 -5.04
C LYS A 50 11.08 -12.49 -6.39
N LYS A 51 10.17 -12.28 -7.34
CA LYS A 51 10.21 -12.89 -8.67
C LYS A 51 11.19 -12.20 -9.61
N VAL A 52 11.22 -10.86 -9.62
CA VAL A 52 12.04 -10.08 -10.57
C VAL A 52 13.35 -9.54 -9.99
N GLY A 53 13.47 -9.51 -8.67
CA GLY A 53 14.64 -9.02 -7.97
C GLY A 53 15.75 -10.06 -7.84
N THR A 54 16.94 -9.59 -7.47
CA THR A 54 18.13 -10.42 -7.24
C THR A 54 18.58 -10.33 -5.78
N LYS A 55 19.30 -11.34 -5.30
CA LYS A 55 19.88 -11.29 -3.95
C LYS A 55 21.15 -10.44 -3.95
N ASN A 56 21.29 -9.58 -2.93
CA ASN A 56 22.53 -8.85 -2.68
C ASN A 56 23.54 -9.69 -1.88
N ALA A 57 24.73 -9.13 -1.60
CA ALA A 57 25.78 -9.79 -0.81
C ALA A 57 25.34 -10.18 0.62
N LYS A 58 24.28 -9.55 1.15
CA LYS A 58 23.69 -9.85 2.47
C LYS A 58 22.52 -10.85 2.36
N GLY A 59 22.29 -11.45 1.18
CA GLY A 59 21.21 -12.41 0.93
C GLY A 59 19.81 -11.81 0.83
N ARG A 60 19.66 -10.47 0.86
CA ARG A 60 18.35 -9.79 0.74
C ARG A 60 18.00 -9.58 -0.73
N VAL A 61 16.73 -9.77 -1.06
CA VAL A 61 16.24 -9.51 -2.43
C VAL A 61 16.11 -8.01 -2.68
N GLN A 62 16.63 -7.54 -3.81
CA GLN A 62 16.64 -6.16 -4.25
C GLN A 62 16.18 -6.04 -5.70
N VAL A 63 15.55 -4.91 -6.04
CA VAL A 63 15.16 -4.56 -7.41
C VAL A 63 15.26 -3.05 -7.61
N ASN A 64 15.65 -2.62 -8.81
CA ASN A 64 15.62 -1.20 -9.16
C ASN A 64 14.18 -0.73 -9.38
N PHE A 65 13.87 0.50 -8.95
CA PHE A 65 12.53 1.07 -9.08
C PHE A 65 12.05 1.09 -10.53
N GLY A 66 12.89 1.44 -11.50
CA GLY A 66 12.50 1.50 -12.91
C GLY A 66 12.00 0.14 -13.42
N LEU A 67 12.74 -0.94 -13.12
CA LEU A 67 12.33 -2.31 -13.50
C LEU A 67 11.04 -2.73 -12.80
N LEU A 68 10.94 -2.45 -11.49
CA LEU A 68 9.72 -2.77 -10.73
C LEU A 68 8.51 -1.98 -11.28
N PHE A 69 8.70 -0.72 -11.64
CA PHE A 69 7.67 0.16 -12.19
C PHE A 69 7.18 -0.37 -13.54
N THR A 70 8.07 -0.67 -14.47
CA THR A 70 7.70 -1.26 -15.77
C THR A 70 6.95 -2.57 -15.59
N THR A 71 7.39 -3.44 -14.68
CA THR A 71 6.70 -4.71 -14.37
C THR A 71 5.29 -4.47 -13.82
N TYR A 72 5.07 -3.38 -13.08
CA TYR A 72 3.79 -3.06 -12.45
C TYR A 72 2.88 -2.20 -13.32
N GLN A 73 3.40 -1.53 -14.34
CA GLN A 73 2.61 -0.65 -15.22
C GLN A 73 1.49 -1.42 -15.92
N ASP A 74 1.72 -2.70 -16.21
CA ASP A 74 0.72 -3.61 -16.77
C ASP A 74 -0.26 -4.18 -15.72
N ILE A 75 0.00 -3.93 -14.43
CA ILE A 75 -0.73 -4.52 -13.29
C ILE A 75 -1.58 -3.47 -12.56
N SER A 76 -1.02 -2.31 -12.19
CA SER A 76 -1.71 -1.25 -11.45
C SER A 76 -0.92 0.07 -11.38
N ASP A 77 -1.66 1.18 -11.41
CA ASP A 77 -1.19 2.56 -11.17
C ASP A 77 -0.88 2.88 -9.68
N THR A 78 -1.09 1.93 -8.76
CA THR A 78 -0.99 2.19 -7.31
C THR A 78 0.39 1.89 -6.69
N LEU A 79 1.39 1.52 -7.49
CA LEU A 79 2.69 1.03 -7.02
C LEU A 79 3.36 1.97 -6.00
N VAL A 80 3.49 3.26 -6.32
CA VAL A 80 4.18 4.22 -5.44
C VAL A 80 3.47 4.34 -4.08
N GLY A 81 2.14 4.32 -4.09
CA GLY A 81 1.33 4.28 -2.87
C GLY A 81 1.59 3.02 -2.04
N MET A 82 1.70 1.86 -2.70
CA MET A 82 1.99 0.59 -2.04
C MET A 82 3.41 0.53 -1.48
N LEU A 83 4.41 1.04 -2.21
CA LEU A 83 5.80 1.13 -1.75
C LEU A 83 5.90 1.98 -0.48
N ARG A 84 5.27 3.16 -0.45
CA ARG A 84 5.23 4.01 0.76
C ARG A 84 4.57 3.29 1.93
N ARG A 85 3.48 2.56 1.67
CA ARG A 85 2.75 1.85 2.70
C ARG A 85 3.54 0.65 3.25
N ALA A 86 4.22 -0.08 2.38
CA ALA A 86 5.11 -1.19 2.70
C ALA A 86 6.34 -0.73 3.50
N LYS A 87 6.95 0.40 3.11
CA LYS A 87 8.03 1.07 3.88
C LYS A 87 7.56 1.39 5.29
N LYS A 88 6.35 1.93 5.46
CA LYS A 88 5.75 2.17 6.79
C LYS A 88 5.46 0.89 7.59
N TYR A 89 5.28 -0.26 6.94
CA TYR A 89 5.19 -1.55 7.63
C TYR A 89 6.56 -2.18 7.91
N ALA A 90 7.66 -1.55 7.48
CA ALA A 90 9.04 -2.05 7.60
C ALA A 90 9.24 -3.42 6.94
N VAL A 91 8.56 -3.68 5.82
CA VAL A 91 8.79 -4.90 5.02
C VAL A 91 9.75 -4.66 3.85
N LEU A 92 9.98 -3.40 3.49
CA LEU A 92 10.96 -3.00 2.49
C LEU A 92 11.55 -1.64 2.83
N GLU A 93 12.69 -1.33 2.21
CA GLU A 93 13.37 -0.05 2.31
C GLU A 93 13.83 0.43 0.93
N PHE A 94 13.89 1.76 0.77
CA PHE A 94 14.46 2.46 -0.39
C PHE A 94 14.80 3.90 0.03
N GLU A 95 15.72 4.51 -0.70
CA GLU A 95 16.17 5.88 -0.46
C GLU A 95 15.14 6.92 -0.90
N GLY A 96 14.97 7.98 -0.11
CA GLY A 96 14.00 9.05 -0.37
C GLY A 96 12.56 8.74 0.06
N ASP A 97 11.68 9.73 -0.13
CA ASP A 97 10.27 9.68 0.31
C ASP A 97 9.26 9.52 -0.83
N MET A 98 9.59 10.03 -2.02
CA MET A 98 8.82 9.88 -3.24
C MET A 98 9.70 9.37 -4.37
N LEU A 99 9.16 8.48 -5.18
CA LEU A 99 9.80 7.94 -6.36
C LEU A 99 9.03 8.41 -7.58
N PHE A 100 9.75 8.99 -8.54
CA PHE A 100 9.21 9.46 -9.80
C PHE A 100 9.87 8.68 -10.93
N GLN A 101 9.08 8.24 -11.91
CA GLN A 101 9.60 7.55 -13.09
C GLN A 101 10.62 8.42 -13.82
N GLY A 102 11.68 7.81 -14.36
CA GLY A 102 12.77 8.49 -15.07
C GLY A 102 13.82 9.11 -14.13
N VAL A 103 13.39 9.73 -13.03
CA VAL A 103 14.30 10.34 -12.05
C VAL A 103 14.81 9.30 -11.05
N SER A 104 13.90 8.48 -10.53
CA SER A 104 14.18 7.54 -9.43
C SER A 104 14.46 6.11 -9.91
N ASP A 105 14.60 5.87 -11.21
CA ASP A 105 14.66 4.51 -11.77
C ASP A 105 15.80 3.65 -11.22
N LYS A 106 16.91 4.30 -10.83
CA LYS A 106 18.09 3.65 -10.24
C LYS A 106 17.97 3.41 -8.73
N VAL A 107 16.92 3.91 -8.07
CA VAL A 107 16.71 3.69 -6.64
C VAL A 107 16.48 2.20 -6.38
N VAL A 108 17.27 1.64 -5.47
CA VAL A 108 17.18 0.23 -5.10
C VAL A 108 16.12 0.03 -4.03
N ILE A 109 15.16 -0.85 -4.30
CA ILE A 109 14.14 -1.31 -3.37
C ILE A 109 14.61 -2.63 -2.79
N THR A 110 14.79 -2.69 -1.47
CA THR A 110 15.29 -3.87 -0.75
C THR A 110 14.21 -4.46 0.13
N LEU A 111 13.97 -5.77 0.02
CA LEU A 111 13.13 -6.49 0.97
C LEU A 111 13.84 -6.68 2.31
N LEU A 112 13.11 -6.41 3.38
CA LEU A 112 13.57 -6.62 4.76
C LEU A 112 13.15 -8.00 5.26
N PRO A 113 13.81 -8.57 6.27
CA PRO A 113 13.45 -9.88 6.84
C PRO A 113 11.97 -10.01 7.23
N LYS A 114 11.35 -8.90 7.65
CA LYS A 114 9.92 -8.85 7.99
C LYS A 114 9.00 -9.21 6.81
N ALA A 115 9.43 -9.00 5.57
CA ALA A 115 8.68 -9.38 4.37
C ALA A 115 8.39 -10.89 4.31
N ASP A 116 9.29 -11.73 4.81
CA ASP A 116 9.09 -13.18 4.83
C ASP A 116 8.00 -13.62 5.80
N THR A 117 7.79 -12.82 6.86
CA THR A 117 6.70 -13.03 7.81
C THR A 117 5.38 -12.39 7.38
N TRP A 118 5.29 -11.79 6.19
CA TRP A 118 4.06 -11.20 5.69
C TRP A 118 3.07 -12.30 5.30
N LYS A 119 2.27 -12.73 6.29
CA LYS A 119 1.24 -13.77 6.17
C LYS A 119 0.05 -13.26 5.36
N PHE A 120 0.22 -13.10 4.05
CA PHE A 120 -0.89 -12.87 3.14
C PHE A 120 -0.65 -13.57 1.80
N ILE A 121 -1.32 -14.70 1.61
CA ILE A 121 -1.39 -15.42 0.34
C ILE A 121 -2.63 -14.89 -0.39
N PRO A 122 -2.50 -14.34 -1.62
CA PRO A 122 -3.64 -13.91 -2.42
C PRO A 122 -4.68 -15.03 -2.52
N LYS A 123 -5.97 -14.71 -2.41
CA LYS A 123 -7.04 -15.72 -2.52
C LYS A 123 -6.99 -16.47 -3.85
N SER A 124 -6.52 -15.83 -4.92
CA SER A 124 -6.31 -16.44 -6.24
C SER A 124 -5.19 -17.48 -6.30
N TRP A 125 -4.36 -17.59 -5.25
CA TRP A 125 -3.26 -18.56 -5.12
C TRP A 125 -3.55 -19.64 -4.06
N LYS A 126 -4.72 -19.62 -3.42
CA LYS A 126 -5.20 -20.75 -2.60
C LYS A 126 -5.90 -21.75 -3.51
N GLY A 127 -5.14 -22.63 -4.17
CA GLY A 127 -5.70 -23.68 -5.04
C GLY A 127 -4.85 -24.08 -6.24
N ILE A 128 -3.60 -23.62 -6.32
CA ILE A 128 -2.55 -24.21 -7.17
C ILE A 128 -1.58 -24.94 -6.25
#